data_AF-A0A3A8QMJ8-F1
#
_entry.id   AF-A0A3A8QMJ8-F1
#
_cell.length_a   1.000
_cell.length_b   1.000
_cell.length_c   1.000
_cell.angle_alpha   90.00
_cell.angle_beta   90.00
_cell.angle_gamma   90.00
#
_symmetry.space_group_name_H-M   'P 1'
#
loop_
_entity.id
_entity.type
_entity.pdbx_description
1 polymer ?
#
loop_
_entity_poly.entity_id
_entity_poly.type
_entity_poly.pdbx_seq_one_letter_code
_entity_poly.pdbx_strand_id
1 'polypeptide(L)'
;MLMGLLLAGALGWGCQASDAPPDCTATYVACGCGCCGGVEPKVECLSCENGDDLQALIEKDQEAKKDPQCASAGCSVGTKYVYCDANSP
;
A
#
# COMPACT_ATOMS: atom_id res chain seq x y z
N MET A 1 9.75 5.17 55.70
CA MET A 1 8.28 5.08 55.50
C MET A 1 7.87 6.34 54.75
N LEU A 2 7.17 6.37 53.63
CA LEU A 2 6.64 5.42 52.66
C LEU A 2 6.10 6.35 51.54
N MET A 3 6.22 5.92 50.29
CA MET A 3 5.40 6.34 49.14
C MET A 3 5.38 7.81 48.68
N GLY A 4 5.88 7.99 47.47
CA GLY A 4 5.51 9.08 46.57
C GLY A 4 6.11 8.85 45.19
N LEU A 5 5.81 7.69 44.58
CA LEU A 5 6.27 7.30 43.25
C LEU A 5 5.90 8.36 42.21
N LEU A 6 6.90 9.10 41.75
CA LEU A 6 6.91 9.80 40.47
C LEU A 6 6.95 8.75 39.34
N LEU A 7 5.78 8.20 39.00
CA LEU A 7 5.54 7.39 37.82
C LEU A 7 4.56 8.14 36.92
N ALA A 8 5.08 8.92 35.97
CA ALA A 8 4.39 9.25 34.70
C ALA A 8 5.30 10.14 33.81
N GLY A 9 6.58 9.77 33.68
CA GLY A 9 7.43 10.26 32.60
C GLY A 9 7.57 9.15 31.56
N ALA A 10 7.34 9.47 30.29
CA ALA A 10 7.49 8.59 29.12
C ALA A 10 6.38 7.53 28.87
N LEU A 11 5.14 7.99 28.68
CA LEU A 11 4.25 7.39 27.68
C LEU A 11 4.33 8.35 26.49
N GLY A 12 5.21 8.11 25.52
CA GLY A 12 4.97 7.03 24.59
C GLY A 12 4.18 7.64 23.44
N TRP A 13 4.94 8.19 22.51
CA TRP A 13 4.53 8.60 21.17
C TRP A 13 3.84 7.40 20.50
N GLY A 14 2.55 7.26 20.74
CA GLY A 14 1.74 6.21 20.16
C GLY A 14 1.48 6.56 18.71
N CYS A 15 2.37 6.09 17.83
CA CYS A 15 2.05 5.92 16.42
C CYS A 15 0.73 5.16 16.33
N GLN A 16 -0.33 5.84 15.92
CA GLN A 16 -1.58 5.21 15.51
C GLN A 16 -1.26 4.50 14.19
N ALA A 17 -0.81 3.25 14.27
CA ALA A 17 -1.02 2.33 13.16
C ALA A 17 -2.54 2.21 13.05
N SER A 18 -3.11 2.76 11.98
CA SER A 18 -4.52 2.58 11.68
C SER A 18 -4.74 1.10 11.37
N ASP A 19 -5.13 0.32 12.37
CA ASP A 19 -5.80 -0.99 12.24
C ASP A 19 -7.20 -0.80 11.61
N ALA A 20 -7.26 -0.10 10.48
CA ALA A 20 -8.43 -0.17 9.63
C ALA A 20 -8.41 -1.55 8.98
N PRO A 21 -9.52 -2.31 9.01
CA PRO A 21 -9.59 -3.57 8.27
C PRO A 21 -9.23 -3.28 6.80
N PRO A 22 -8.47 -4.18 6.15
CA PRO A 22 -8.07 -3.97 4.76
C PRO A 22 -9.31 -3.73 3.91
N ASP A 23 -9.34 -2.63 3.18
CA ASP A 23 -10.42 -2.33 2.26
C ASP A 23 -10.32 -3.29 1.07
N CYS A 24 -10.96 -4.46 1.21
CA CYS A 24 -11.03 -5.49 0.19
C CYS A 24 -11.81 -5.04 -1.07
N THR A 25 -12.29 -3.79 -1.14
CA THR A 25 -12.90 -3.21 -2.34
C THR A 25 -11.97 -2.23 -3.06
N ALA A 26 -10.83 -1.91 -2.43
CA ALA A 26 -9.83 -1.03 -2.99
C ALA A 26 -9.22 -1.60 -4.28
N THR A 27 -8.87 -0.68 -5.18
CA THR A 27 -8.26 -0.96 -6.46
C THR A 27 -7.10 -0.01 -6.68
N TYR A 28 -6.00 -0.50 -7.23
CA TYR A 28 -4.83 0.31 -7.51
C TYR A 28 -4.23 0.02 -8.87
N VAL A 29 -3.77 1.05 -9.58
CA VAL A 29 -3.01 0.87 -10.82
C VAL A 29 -1.55 1.26 -10.56
N ALA A 30 -0.68 0.27 -10.57
CA ALA A 30 0.76 0.47 -10.48
C ALA A 30 1.34 0.71 -11.88
N CYS A 31 2.04 1.83 -12.04
CA CYS A 31 2.72 2.21 -13.29
C CYS A 31 4.22 1.90 -13.24
N GLY A 32 4.71 1.57 -12.04
CA GLY A 32 6.10 1.52 -11.66
C GLY A 32 6.79 2.84 -11.95
N CYS A 33 7.89 2.70 -12.66
CA CYS A 33 8.80 3.75 -13.06
C CYS A 33 8.22 4.49 -14.29
N GLY A 34 7.52 5.61 -14.06
CA GLY A 34 6.95 6.45 -15.13
C GLY A 34 5.43 6.62 -15.07
N CYS A 35 4.80 6.76 -16.23
CA CYS A 35 3.35 7.00 -16.40
C CYS A 35 2.61 5.74 -16.83
N CYS A 36 1.36 5.57 -16.41
CA CYS A 36 0.45 4.60 -17.05
C CYS A 36 -0.14 5.23 -18.32
N GLY A 37 -0.12 4.53 -19.46
CA GLY A 37 -0.75 5.04 -20.68
C GLY A 37 -0.91 4.01 -21.80
N GLY A 38 -1.72 4.38 -22.80
CA GLY A 38 -1.88 3.65 -24.07
C GLY A 38 -3.07 2.70 -24.12
N VAL A 39 -3.15 1.73 -23.19
CA VAL A 39 -4.16 0.65 -23.21
C VAL A 39 -4.65 0.29 -21.80
N GLU A 40 -5.66 -0.57 -21.70
CA GLU A 40 -6.12 -1.09 -20.40
C GLU A 40 -4.99 -1.87 -19.69
N PRO A 41 -4.73 -1.57 -18.40
CA PRO A 41 -3.71 -2.25 -17.61
C PRO A 41 -4.08 -3.72 -17.40
N LYS A 42 -3.05 -4.57 -17.30
CA LYS A 42 -3.24 -5.99 -16.92
C LYS A 42 -3.88 -6.04 -15.54
N VAL A 43 -5.01 -6.73 -15.41
CA VAL A 43 -5.64 -6.95 -14.10
C VAL A 43 -4.92 -8.09 -13.38
N GLU A 44 -4.47 -7.82 -12.16
CA GLU A 44 -4.05 -8.85 -11.20
C GLU A 44 -5.02 -8.94 -10.05
N CYS A 45 -5.44 -10.18 -9.78
CA CYS A 45 -6.30 -10.54 -8.68
C CYS A 45 -5.47 -10.72 -7.42
N LEU A 46 -5.77 -9.90 -6.43
CA LEU A 46 -5.33 -10.08 -5.05
C LEU A 46 -6.39 -10.84 -4.27
N SER A 47 -5.94 -11.49 -3.21
CA SER A 47 -6.77 -12.21 -2.28
C SER A 47 -6.84 -11.49 -0.94
N CYS A 48 -8.04 -11.05 -0.57
CA CYS A 48 -8.21 -10.40 0.73
C CYS A 48 -8.15 -11.43 1.86
N GLU A 49 -8.64 -12.66 1.62
CA GLU A 49 -8.62 -13.74 2.61
C GLU A 49 -7.20 -14.25 2.89
N ASN A 50 -6.33 -14.30 1.87
CA ASN A 50 -4.92 -14.66 2.06
C ASN A 50 -4.06 -13.50 2.59
N GLY A 51 -4.66 -12.32 2.80
CA GLY A 51 -3.96 -11.15 3.32
C GLY A 51 -3.01 -10.51 2.33
N ASP A 52 -3.30 -10.59 1.02
CA ASP A 52 -2.52 -9.87 0.02
C ASP A 52 -2.60 -8.37 0.30
N ASP A 53 -1.42 -7.76 0.42
CA ASP A 53 -1.28 -6.40 0.87
C ASP A 53 -1.21 -5.42 -0.32
N LEU A 54 -2.37 -4.87 -0.69
CA LEU A 54 -2.45 -3.80 -1.68
C LEU A 54 -1.61 -2.59 -1.29
N GLN A 55 -1.51 -2.28 0.01
CA GLN A 55 -0.73 -1.16 0.52
C GLN A 55 0.76 -1.38 0.27
N ALA A 56 1.28 -2.59 0.48
CA ALA A 56 2.66 -2.93 0.13
C ALA A 56 2.95 -2.76 -1.37
N LEU A 57 1.99 -3.09 -2.24
CA LEU A 57 2.13 -2.88 -3.69
C LEU A 57 2.13 -1.40 -4.07
N ILE A 58 1.31 -0.59 -3.42
CA ILE A 58 1.29 0.88 -3.57
C ILE A 58 2.64 1.47 -3.15
N GLU A 59 3.16 1.06 -1.99
CA GLU A 59 4.42 1.55 -1.47
C GLU A 59 5.59 1.19 -2.38
N LYS A 60 5.63 -0.04 -2.88
CA LYS A 60 6.62 -0.48 -3.87
C LYS A 60 6.55 0.33 -5.17
N ASP A 61 5.34 0.66 -5.65
CA ASP A 61 5.15 1.51 -6.83
C ASP A 61 5.67 2.93 -6.58
N GLN A 62 5.37 3.50 -5.41
CA GLN A 62 5.85 4.83 -5.03
C GLN A 62 7.36 4.88 -4.81
N GLU A 63 7.96 3.80 -4.29
CA GLU A 63 9.41 3.68 -4.17
C GLU A 63 10.06 3.61 -5.55
N ALA A 64 9.52 2.80 -6.46
CA ALA A 64 10.00 2.72 -7.84
C ALA A 64 9.98 4.10 -8.52
N LYS A 65 8.96 4.93 -8.29
CA LYS A 65 8.88 6.30 -8.83
C LYS A 65 9.98 7.24 -8.34
N LYS A 66 10.59 6.96 -7.19
CA LYS A 66 11.69 7.76 -6.63
C LYS A 66 13.04 7.36 -7.21
N ASP A 67 13.11 6.26 -7.95
CA ASP A 67 14.35 5.82 -8.56
C ASP A 67 14.81 6.86 -9.61
N PRO A 68 16.03 7.42 -9.47
CA PRO A 68 16.55 8.39 -10.43
C PRO A 68 16.68 7.85 -11.86
N GLN A 69 16.69 6.52 -12.05
CA GLN A 69 16.64 5.89 -13.36
C GLN A 69 15.27 6.04 -14.05
N CYS A 70 14.23 6.49 -13.33
CA CYS A 70 12.88 6.67 -13.89
C CYS A 70 12.69 7.86 -14.81
N ALA A 71 13.65 8.79 -14.85
CA ALA A 71 13.59 9.93 -15.77
C ALA A 71 13.54 9.51 -17.25
N SER A 72 14.02 8.31 -17.59
CA SER A 72 14.06 7.78 -18.97
C SER A 72 13.16 6.56 -19.22
N ALA A 73 12.38 6.12 -18.23
CA ALA A 73 11.57 4.89 -18.33
C ALA A 73 10.34 5.03 -19.26
N GLY A 74 9.88 6.26 -19.49
CA GLY A 74 8.71 6.52 -20.35
C GLY A 74 7.39 6.10 -19.70
N CYS A 75 6.36 5.84 -20.51
CA CYS A 75 5.10 5.29 -20.00
C CYS A 75 5.06 3.77 -20.17
N SER A 76 4.44 3.08 -19.21
CA SER A 76 4.12 1.67 -19.24
C SER A 76 2.60 1.46 -19.31
N VAL A 77 2.17 0.24 -19.63
CA VAL A 77 0.74 -0.14 -19.62
C VAL A 77 0.17 -0.16 -18.20
N GLY A 78 1.03 -0.39 -17.20
CA GLY A 78 0.63 -0.55 -15.81
C GLY A 78 -0.05 -1.89 -15.50
N THR A 79 -0.18 -2.16 -14.20
CA THR A 79 -0.88 -3.34 -13.64
C THR A 79 -1.95 -2.85 -12.68
N LYS A 80 -3.18 -3.30 -12.88
CA LYS A 80 -4.34 -2.98 -12.04
C LYS A 80 -4.54 -4.11 -11.04
N TYR A 81 -4.29 -3.83 -9.77
CA TYR A 81 -4.57 -4.74 -8.66
C TYR A 81 -6.00 -4.53 -8.17
N VAL A 82 -6.74 -5.62 -8.06
CA VAL A 82 -8.10 -5.67 -7.52
C VAL A 82 -8.23 -6.88 -6.61
N TYR A 83 -9.03 -6.80 -5.57
CA TYR A 83 -9.37 -7.97 -4.78
C TYR A 83 -10.49 -8.77 -5.48
N CYS A 84 -10.16 -9.98 -5.95
CA CYS A 84 -11.09 -10.81 -6.72
C CYS A 84 -11.97 -11.72 -5.85
N ASP A 85 -11.51 -12.07 -4.65
CA ASP A 85 -12.31 -12.90 -3.74
C ASP A 85 -13.48 -12.13 -3.15
N ALA A 86 -13.30 -10.82 -2.91
CA ALA A 86 -14.37 -9.91 -2.49
C ALA A 86 -15.32 -9.52 -3.64
N ASN A 87 -14.96 -9.83 -4.89
CA ASN A 87 -15.73 -9.54 -6.10
C ASN A 87 -16.16 -10.82 -6.87
N SER A 88 -16.06 -12.00 -6.26
CA SER A 88 -16.59 -13.24 -6.86
C SER A 88 -18.12 -13.22 -6.77
N PRO A 89 -18.84 -13.42 -7.89
CA PRO A 89 -20.30 -13.45 -7.91
C PRO A 89 -20.90 -14.60 -7.10
#